data_AF-I2FY71-F1
#
_entry.id   AF-I2FY71-F1
#
_cell.length_a   1.000
_cell.length_b   1.000
_cell.length_c   1.000
_cell.angle_alpha   90.00
_cell.angle_beta   90.00
_cell.angle_gamma   90.00
#
_symmetry.space_group_name_H-M   'P 1'
#
loop_
_entity.id
_entity.type
_entity.pdbx_description
1 polymer ?
#
loop_
_entity_poly.entity_id
_entity_poly.type
_entity_poly.pdbx_seq_one_letter_code
_entity_poly.pdbx_strand_id
1 'polypeptide(L)'
;MQSHPPLASAWPISDATVIPRVGVAVFVINEKGHVLVGKRTGCHGAGTLALPGGHLELHESFQDCAARQVYQETGLILEPPHTLAQSQLLSPSPLPTQTHLQPQSPSQPILSSTASTPSPVANSSTLLSTNTIPPTPLQFLTAQNSVRMKDHGEKGEGKHYVTIFMKASLRSDPCQPFAQPRIMQPNKCLGWFWIPMKYLREAADRQHQLQLLQHAAASEGRSLPVSIDKLLEAESLAQALQDADDADPSVSIRAPTMSASLLNRTRRPSSSALQNNDASGYAMSAHEAVAWAEADDFARGAPLFQPLVNLLIDHPTLQVV
;
A
#
# COMPACT_ATOMS: atom_id res chain seq x y z
N MET A 1 -25.16 -47.97 -43.48
CA MET A 1 -24.44 -46.68 -43.54
C MET A 1 -24.81 -45.89 -42.29
N GLN A 2 -23.93 -45.84 -41.29
CA GLN A 2 -24.15 -45.06 -40.07
C GLN A 2 -23.86 -43.59 -40.40
N SER A 3 -24.87 -42.72 -40.27
CA SER A 3 -24.72 -41.28 -40.38
C SER A 3 -24.26 -40.73 -39.02
N HIS A 4 -22.99 -40.35 -38.92
CA HIS A 4 -22.49 -39.57 -37.79
C HIS A 4 -23.16 -38.19 -37.78
N PRO A 5 -23.57 -37.65 -36.60
CA PRO A 5 -23.97 -36.26 -36.51
C PRO A 5 -22.74 -35.37 -36.66
N PRO A 6 -22.84 -34.17 -37.26
CA PRO A 6 -21.72 -33.25 -37.33
C PRO A 6 -21.41 -32.76 -35.92
N LEU A 7 -20.14 -32.93 -35.51
CA LEU A 7 -19.56 -32.25 -34.36
C LEU A 7 -19.66 -30.75 -34.63
N ALA A 8 -20.62 -30.10 -33.99
CA ALA A 8 -20.64 -28.65 -33.87
C ALA A 8 -19.37 -28.25 -33.10
N SER A 9 -18.37 -27.75 -33.82
CA SER A 9 -17.25 -27.03 -33.22
C SER A 9 -17.81 -25.76 -32.61
N ALA A 10 -18.17 -25.82 -31.33
CA ALA A 10 -18.45 -24.63 -30.55
C ALA A 10 -17.12 -23.92 -30.31
N TRP A 11 -16.72 -23.07 -31.25
CA TRP A 11 -15.72 -22.04 -30.97
C TRP A 11 -16.29 -21.22 -29.80
N PRO A 12 -15.54 -21.02 -28.70
CA PRO A 12 -16.05 -20.26 -27.57
C PRO A 12 -16.43 -18.86 -28.09
N ILE A 13 -17.70 -18.51 -27.92
CA ILE A 13 -18.22 -17.17 -28.20
C ILE A 13 -17.37 -16.22 -27.34
N SER A 14 -16.75 -15.23 -27.98
CA SER A 14 -15.96 -14.21 -27.30
C SER A 14 -16.77 -13.60 -26.15
N ASP A 15 -16.21 -13.63 -24.95
CA ASP A 15 -16.76 -12.99 -23.75
C ASP A 15 -16.55 -11.47 -23.77
N ALA A 16 -16.15 -10.88 -24.90
CA ALA A 16 -15.96 -9.43 -25.09
C ALA A 16 -17.21 -8.58 -24.77
N THR A 17 -18.36 -9.19 -24.48
CA THR A 17 -19.56 -8.52 -23.97
C THR A 17 -19.57 -8.35 -22.44
N VAL A 18 -18.67 -9.02 -21.71
CA VAL A 18 -18.44 -8.84 -20.27
C VAL A 18 -17.57 -7.61 -20.08
N ILE A 19 -18.12 -6.59 -19.44
CA ILE A 19 -17.48 -5.27 -19.30
C ILE A 19 -16.53 -5.29 -18.10
N PRO A 20 -15.20 -5.14 -18.30
CA PRO A 20 -14.27 -4.94 -17.20
C PRO A 20 -14.63 -3.66 -16.46
N ARG A 21 -14.63 -3.72 -15.12
CA ARG A 21 -14.87 -2.54 -14.30
C ARG A 21 -13.56 -1.84 -13.98
N VAL A 22 -13.60 -0.51 -13.96
CA VAL A 22 -12.44 0.32 -13.60
C VAL A 22 -12.68 0.94 -12.23
N GLY A 23 -11.74 0.73 -11.32
CA GLY A 23 -11.72 1.37 -10.00
C GLY A 23 -10.46 2.20 -9.84
N VAL A 24 -10.52 3.21 -8.98
CA VAL A 24 -9.37 4.01 -8.53
C VAL A 24 -9.19 3.78 -7.03
N ALA A 25 -7.97 3.46 -6.61
CA ALA A 25 -7.57 3.30 -5.22
C ALA A 25 -6.41 4.24 -4.90
N VAL A 26 -6.44 4.92 -3.75
CA VAL A 26 -5.51 6.01 -3.45
C VAL A 26 -4.67 5.71 -2.21
N PHE A 27 -3.35 5.71 -2.38
CA PHE A 27 -2.42 5.80 -1.26
C PHE A 27 -2.43 7.24 -0.73
N VAL A 28 -3.26 7.50 0.27
CA VAL A 28 -3.27 8.77 0.99
C VAL A 28 -2.19 8.71 2.07
N ILE A 29 -1.24 9.64 2.01
CA ILE A 29 -0.03 9.63 2.83
C ILE A 29 -0.06 10.81 3.81
N ASN A 30 0.12 10.53 5.10
CA ASN A 30 0.27 11.58 6.12
C ASN A 30 1.72 12.06 6.25
N GLU A 31 1.95 13.06 7.09
CA GLU A 31 3.27 13.67 7.35
C GLU A 31 4.30 12.71 7.93
N LYS A 32 3.85 11.59 8.52
CA LYS A 32 4.68 10.51 9.07
C LYS A 32 5.01 9.41 8.06
N GLY A 33 4.48 9.48 6.84
CA GLY A 33 4.64 8.42 5.85
C GLY A 33 3.76 7.20 6.09
N HIS A 34 2.71 7.33 6.90
CA HIS A 34 1.71 6.28 7.05
C HIS A 34 0.63 6.42 5.98
N VAL A 35 0.04 5.30 5.60
CA VAL A 35 -0.99 5.19 4.57
C VAL A 35 -2.36 5.03 5.21
N LEU A 36 -3.35 5.75 4.69
CA LEU A 36 -4.74 5.62 5.13
C LEU A 36 -5.35 4.30 4.64
N VAL A 37 -5.87 3.50 5.56
CA VAL A 37 -6.54 2.23 5.26
C VAL A 37 -7.84 2.13 6.02
N GLY A 38 -8.88 1.60 5.37
CA GLY A 38 -10.20 1.41 5.95
C GLY A 38 -10.64 -0.05 5.92
N LYS A 39 -11.49 -0.43 6.89
CA LYS A 39 -12.09 -1.77 6.95
C LYS A 39 -13.45 -1.79 6.25
N ARG A 40 -13.55 -2.53 5.15
CA ARG A 40 -14.73 -2.53 4.27
C ARG A 40 -15.94 -3.24 4.88
N THR A 41 -17.14 -2.70 4.67
CA THR A 41 -18.44 -3.32 5.02
C THR A 41 -19.34 -3.62 3.83
N GLY A 42 -19.01 -3.10 2.64
CA GLY A 42 -19.81 -3.30 1.43
C GLY A 42 -19.79 -4.73 0.91
N CYS A 43 -20.69 -5.04 -0.02
CA CYS A 43 -20.87 -6.40 -0.58
C CYS A 43 -19.65 -6.97 -1.31
N HIS A 44 -18.70 -6.12 -1.73
CA HIS A 44 -17.48 -6.54 -2.40
C HIS A 44 -16.28 -6.35 -1.46
N GLY A 45 -15.50 -7.39 -1.19
CA GLY A 45 -14.40 -7.36 -0.24
C GLY A 45 -14.82 -7.01 1.19
N ALA A 46 -16.00 -7.44 1.63
CA ALA A 46 -16.46 -7.24 3.01
C ALA A 46 -15.43 -7.81 4.00
N GLY A 47 -15.12 -7.08 5.06
CA GLY A 47 -14.18 -7.51 6.10
C GLY A 47 -12.71 -7.31 5.75
N THR A 48 -12.37 -6.96 4.51
CA THR A 48 -10.97 -6.70 4.12
C THR A 48 -10.54 -5.27 4.44
N LEU A 49 -9.25 -5.07 4.61
CA LEU A 49 -8.59 -3.77 4.65
C LEU A 49 -8.33 -3.24 3.24
N ALA A 50 -8.68 -1.99 2.97
CA ALA A 50 -8.51 -1.39 1.64
C ALA A 50 -8.13 0.09 1.72
N LEU A 51 -7.50 0.57 0.64
CA LEU A 51 -7.32 2.00 0.40
C LEU A 51 -8.67 2.68 0.15
N PRO A 52 -8.79 4.00 0.43
CA PRO A 52 -9.93 4.78 -0.05
C PRO A 52 -9.97 4.78 -1.58
N GLY A 53 -11.18 4.73 -2.13
CA GLY A 53 -11.34 4.60 -3.57
C GLY A 53 -12.68 4.01 -4.01
N GLY A 54 -12.91 3.99 -5.31
CA GLY A 54 -14.15 3.47 -5.86
C GLY A 54 -14.17 3.46 -7.38
N HIS A 55 -15.36 3.33 -7.96
CA HIS A 55 -15.51 3.22 -9.41
C HIS A 55 -15.14 4.55 -10.10
N LEU A 56 -14.43 4.42 -11.21
CA LEU A 56 -14.23 5.53 -12.14
C LEU A 56 -15.55 5.84 -12.85
N GLU A 57 -15.97 7.10 -12.82
CA GLU A 57 -17.17 7.55 -13.51
C GLU A 57 -16.87 7.94 -14.97
N LEU A 58 -17.91 7.92 -15.80
CA LEU A 58 -17.77 8.27 -17.21
C LEU A 58 -17.37 9.75 -17.33
N HIS A 59 -16.38 10.03 -18.18
CA HIS A 59 -15.81 11.37 -18.43
C HIS A 59 -15.01 11.98 -17.28
N GLU A 60 -14.65 11.18 -16.28
CA GLU A 60 -13.81 11.62 -15.16
C GLU A 60 -12.34 11.24 -15.39
N SER A 61 -11.40 12.10 -14.97
CA SER A 61 -9.98 11.76 -14.93
C SER A 61 -9.65 10.87 -13.71
N PHE A 62 -8.49 10.21 -13.71
CA PHE A 62 -8.07 9.43 -12.55
C PHE A 62 -7.86 10.30 -11.30
N GLN A 63 -7.36 11.53 -11.51
CA GLN A 63 -7.15 12.52 -10.47
C GLN A 63 -8.48 13.00 -9.89
N ASP A 64 -9.45 13.32 -10.73
CA ASP A 64 -10.78 13.76 -10.27
C ASP A 64 -11.47 12.65 -9.48
N CYS A 65 -11.41 11.41 -9.97
CA CYS A 65 -11.94 10.24 -9.28
C CYS A 65 -11.27 10.03 -7.92
N ALA A 66 -9.94 10.08 -7.87
CA ALA A 66 -9.18 9.93 -6.63
C ALA A 66 -9.55 11.01 -5.60
N ALA A 67 -9.58 12.28 -6.00
CA ALA A 67 -9.93 13.40 -5.14
C ALA A 67 -11.38 13.29 -4.63
N ARG A 68 -12.32 12.98 -5.54
CA ARG A 68 -13.74 12.81 -5.22
C ARG A 68 -13.98 11.65 -4.26
N GLN A 69 -13.43 10.47 -4.53
CA GLN A 69 -13.65 9.28 -3.70
C GLN A 69 -13.04 9.47 -2.31
N VAL A 70 -11.79 9.96 -2.21
CA VAL A 70 -11.18 10.22 -0.91
C VAL A 70 -12.01 11.23 -0.11
N TYR A 71 -12.44 12.33 -0.72
CA TYR A 71 -13.25 13.33 -0.04
C TYR A 71 -14.62 12.76 0.41
N GLN A 72 -15.32 12.04 -0.47
CA GLN A 72 -16.64 11.46 -0.15
C GLN A 72 -16.58 10.38 0.93
N GLU A 73 -15.47 9.65 1.06
CA GLU A 73 -15.33 8.55 2.02
C GLU A 73 -14.72 8.98 3.35
N THR A 74 -13.83 9.98 3.32
CA THR A 74 -12.97 10.34 4.47
C THR A 74 -13.10 11.80 4.91
N GLY A 75 -13.62 12.69 4.05
CA GLY A 75 -13.61 14.13 4.25
C GLY A 75 -12.23 14.79 4.07
N LEU A 76 -11.19 14.03 3.70
CA LEU A 76 -9.84 14.54 3.51
C LEU A 76 -9.68 15.18 2.13
N ILE A 77 -8.80 16.18 2.06
CA ILE A 77 -8.46 16.88 0.83
C ILE A 77 -7.01 16.54 0.48
N LEU A 78 -6.80 16.07 -0.74
CA LEU A 78 -5.48 15.71 -1.25
C LEU A 78 -4.73 16.92 -1.79
N GLU A 79 -3.40 16.85 -1.77
CA GLU A 79 -2.56 17.80 -2.49
C GLU A 79 -2.88 17.71 -4.00
N PRO A 80 -3.19 18.83 -4.68
CA PRO A 80 -3.59 18.81 -6.07
C PRO A 80 -2.47 18.27 -6.99
N PRO A 81 -2.82 17.76 -8.18
CA PRO A 81 -1.81 17.38 -9.17
C PRO A 81 -0.95 18.59 -9.56
N HIS A 82 0.30 18.35 -9.94
CA HIS A 82 1.13 19.41 -10.51
C HIS A 82 0.54 19.87 -11.85
N THR A 83 0.11 21.14 -11.89
CA THR A 83 -0.24 21.80 -13.15
C THR A 83 1.06 22.14 -13.87
N LEU A 84 1.59 21.24 -14.70
CA LEU A 84 2.58 21.65 -15.69
C LEU A 84 1.86 22.57 -16.68
N ALA A 85 2.23 23.85 -16.72
CA ALA A 85 1.75 24.74 -17.75
C ALA A 85 2.09 24.11 -19.10
N GLN A 86 1.06 23.84 -19.91
CA GLN A 86 1.17 23.17 -21.21
C GLN A 86 2.16 23.87 -22.16
N SER A 87 2.48 25.13 -21.89
CA SER A 87 3.51 25.93 -22.57
C SER A 87 4.95 25.43 -22.40
N GLN A 88 5.27 24.63 -21.38
CA GLN A 88 6.63 24.07 -21.17
C GLN A 88 6.85 22.72 -21.87
N LEU A 89 5.78 22.05 -22.31
CA LEU A 89 5.84 20.77 -23.04
C LEU A 89 6.12 20.94 -24.54
N LEU A 90 6.04 22.17 -25.06
CA LEU A 90 6.17 22.48 -26.48
C LEU A 90 7.42 23.31 -26.82
N SER A 91 8.42 23.40 -25.94
CA SER A 91 9.70 24.00 -26.35
C SER A 91 10.37 23.08 -27.39
N PRO A 92 10.52 23.48 -28.66
CA PRO A 92 11.27 22.69 -29.61
C PRO A 92 12.72 22.64 -29.13
N SER A 93 13.25 21.43 -28.91
CA SER A 93 14.68 21.22 -28.63
C SER A 93 15.52 21.94 -29.69
N PRO A 94 16.61 22.64 -29.33
CA PRO A 94 17.54 23.14 -30.34
C PRO A 94 18.16 21.94 -31.08
N LEU A 95 18.13 21.97 -32.41
CA LEU A 95 18.70 20.93 -33.28
C LEU A 95 20.17 20.66 -32.89
N PRO A 96 20.63 19.40 -32.86
CA PRO A 96 22.04 19.11 -32.69
C PRO A 96 22.80 19.53 -33.95
N THR A 97 23.76 20.44 -33.77
CA THR A 97 24.75 20.85 -34.76
C THR A 97 25.48 19.62 -35.31
N GLN A 98 25.43 19.40 -36.63
CA GLN A 98 26.19 18.33 -37.27
C GLN A 98 27.69 18.54 -37.05
N THR A 99 28.31 17.66 -36.25
CA THR A 99 29.77 17.58 -36.17
C THR A 99 30.30 16.80 -37.37
N HIS A 100 30.88 17.54 -38.31
CA HIS A 100 31.62 17.03 -39.46
C HIS A 100 32.86 16.24 -38.98
N LEU A 101 32.89 14.93 -39.27
CA LEU A 101 34.01 14.03 -38.99
C LEU A 101 35.17 14.32 -39.94
N GLN A 102 36.35 14.64 -39.40
CA GLN A 102 37.62 14.52 -40.11
C GLN A 102 38.62 13.68 -39.27
N PRO A 103 39.53 12.93 -39.93
CA PRO A 103 40.26 11.83 -39.29
C PRO A 103 41.47 12.29 -38.47
N GLN A 104 41.75 11.54 -37.40
CA GLN A 104 42.86 11.76 -36.48
C GLN A 104 44.24 11.40 -37.07
N SER A 105 45.29 12.07 -36.59
CA SER A 105 46.65 11.52 -36.38
C SER A 105 47.47 12.37 -35.39
N PRO A 106 48.50 11.80 -34.72
CA PRO A 106 48.81 12.07 -33.31
C PRO A 106 50.14 12.82 -33.06
N SER A 107 50.22 13.60 -31.98
CA SER A 107 51.46 13.99 -31.26
C SER A 107 51.10 14.74 -29.96
N GLN A 108 51.71 14.36 -28.82
CA GLN A 108 51.61 15.06 -27.51
C GLN A 108 52.60 16.26 -27.42
N PRO A 109 52.86 16.93 -26.26
CA PRO A 109 52.17 17.11 -24.95
C PRO A 109 52.12 18.60 -24.44
N ILE A 110 51.70 18.80 -23.17
CA ILE A 110 52.17 19.80 -22.15
C ILE A 110 51.14 20.85 -21.62
N LEU A 111 50.90 20.73 -20.30
CA LEU A 111 50.55 21.67 -19.20
C LEU A 111 50.13 23.15 -19.50
N SER A 112 49.06 23.63 -18.86
CA SER A 112 49.11 24.55 -17.67
C SER A 112 47.78 25.26 -17.33
N SER A 113 47.51 25.40 -16.01
CA SER A 113 46.91 26.53 -15.22
C SER A 113 45.96 27.53 -15.91
N THR A 114 44.93 28.15 -15.35
CA THR A 114 44.32 28.35 -14.00
C THR A 114 42.98 29.08 -14.25
N ALA A 115 42.00 28.95 -13.35
CA ALA A 115 41.15 30.04 -12.83
C ALA A 115 39.88 29.47 -12.17
N SER A 116 39.91 29.34 -10.85
CA SER A 116 38.73 29.14 -10.02
C SER A 116 38.10 30.49 -9.71
N THR A 117 36.80 30.64 -9.95
CA THR A 117 36.00 31.79 -9.48
C THR A 117 34.97 31.26 -8.48
N PRO A 118 34.97 31.66 -7.19
CA PRO A 118 33.89 31.31 -6.29
C PRO A 118 32.74 32.32 -6.44
N SER A 119 31.56 31.82 -6.80
CA SER A 119 30.30 32.58 -6.70
C SER A 119 29.80 32.60 -5.24
N PRO A 120 29.04 33.62 -4.84
CA PRO A 120 28.92 34.01 -3.44
C PRO A 120 27.93 33.14 -2.64
N VAL A 121 28.27 33.03 -1.37
CA VAL A 121 27.56 32.38 -0.27
C VAL A 121 26.10 32.83 -0.19
N ALA A 122 25.17 31.90 -0.43
CA ALA A 122 23.78 32.08 -0.06
C ALA A 122 23.61 31.77 1.43
N ASN A 123 23.02 32.73 2.14
CA ASN A 123 22.75 32.69 3.57
C ASN A 123 22.04 31.39 3.99
N SER A 124 22.71 30.58 4.80
CA SER A 124 22.14 29.44 5.51
C SER A 124 21.09 29.94 6.50
N SER A 125 19.83 29.96 6.07
CA SER A 125 18.70 30.01 6.98
C SER A 125 18.65 28.66 7.68
N THR A 126 18.86 28.66 8.98
CA THR A 126 18.84 27.46 9.84
C THR A 126 17.40 26.93 9.86
N LEU A 127 17.05 26.09 8.87
CA LEU A 127 15.79 25.36 8.87
C LEU A 127 15.88 24.33 9.99
N LEU A 128 15.06 24.52 11.03
CA LEU A 128 14.72 23.49 11.99
C LEU A 128 14.26 22.27 11.20
N SER A 129 15.08 21.22 11.21
CA SER A 129 14.80 19.94 10.56
C SER A 129 13.61 19.27 11.25
N THR A 130 12.39 19.61 10.84
CA THR A 130 11.24 18.76 11.09
C THR A 130 11.39 17.55 10.18
N ASN A 131 11.39 16.34 10.73
CA ASN A 131 11.43 15.06 9.99
C ASN A 131 10.13 14.80 9.21
N THR A 132 9.62 15.80 8.49
CA THR A 132 8.35 15.76 7.77
C THR A 132 8.60 15.49 6.29
N ILE A 133 7.91 14.48 5.76
CA ILE A 133 8.00 14.09 4.35
C ILE A 133 7.46 15.24 3.48
N PRO A 134 8.13 15.59 2.37
CA PRO A 134 7.63 16.62 1.47
C PRO A 134 6.24 16.25 0.91
N PRO A 135 5.34 17.23 0.70
CA PRO A 135 4.00 16.96 0.19
C PRO A 135 4.07 16.32 -1.20
N THR A 136 3.38 15.20 -1.36
CA THR A 136 3.28 14.48 -2.63
C THR A 136 2.02 14.96 -3.38
N PRO A 137 2.15 15.57 -4.57
CA PRO A 137 0.99 15.93 -5.39
C PRO A 137 0.22 14.68 -5.82
N LEU A 138 -1.08 14.82 -6.07
CA LEU A 138 -1.88 13.74 -6.60
C LEU A 138 -1.38 13.29 -7.97
N GLN A 139 -0.92 12.04 -8.04
CA GLN A 139 -0.34 11.47 -9.25
C GLN A 139 -0.65 9.99 -9.41
N PHE A 140 -0.60 9.55 -10.66
CA PHE A 140 -0.72 8.13 -11.02
C PHE A 140 0.50 7.35 -10.53
N LEU A 141 0.24 6.16 -9.98
CA LEU A 141 1.26 5.24 -9.50
C LEU A 141 1.43 4.06 -10.46
N THR A 142 0.38 3.27 -10.65
CA THR A 142 0.35 2.13 -11.57
C THR A 142 -1.10 1.65 -11.79
N ALA A 143 -1.29 0.64 -12.63
CA ALA A 143 -2.57 -0.02 -12.82
C ALA A 143 -2.41 -1.54 -12.70
N GLN A 144 -3.41 -2.19 -12.12
CA GLN A 144 -3.42 -3.63 -11.96
C GLN A 144 -4.66 -4.27 -12.55
N ASN A 145 -4.43 -5.32 -13.33
CA ASN A 145 -5.46 -6.13 -13.93
C ASN A 145 -5.79 -7.35 -13.04
N SER A 146 -6.93 -7.32 -12.36
CA SER A 146 -7.39 -8.39 -11.49
C SER A 146 -8.51 -9.18 -12.18
N VAL A 147 -8.15 -10.35 -12.71
CA VAL A 147 -9.06 -11.24 -13.44
C VAL A 147 -9.72 -12.24 -12.48
N ARG A 148 -11.01 -12.54 -12.71
CA ARG A 148 -11.78 -13.54 -11.95
C ARG A 148 -11.79 -13.31 -10.43
N MET A 149 -11.76 -12.05 -10.00
CA MET A 149 -11.82 -11.70 -8.58
C MET A 149 -13.17 -12.11 -7.99
N LYS A 150 -13.16 -12.79 -6.84
CA LYS A 150 -14.36 -13.30 -6.18
C LYS A 150 -14.46 -12.75 -4.77
N ASP A 151 -15.67 -12.41 -4.37
CA ASP A 151 -15.97 -12.16 -2.97
C ASP A 151 -15.97 -13.47 -2.16
N HIS A 152 -15.76 -13.36 -0.85
CA HIS A 152 -15.78 -14.52 0.03
C HIS A 152 -17.11 -15.28 -0.10
N GLY A 153 -17.05 -16.53 -0.58
CA GLY A 153 -18.22 -17.38 -0.81
C GLY A 153 -18.95 -17.17 -2.14
N GLU A 154 -18.47 -16.29 -3.03
CA GLU A 154 -19.06 -16.06 -4.35
C GLU A 154 -18.82 -17.25 -5.31
N LYS A 155 -19.90 -17.83 -5.83
CA LYS A 155 -19.86 -18.87 -6.88
C LYS A 155 -19.91 -18.21 -8.26
N GLY A 156 -19.28 -18.83 -9.27
CA GLY A 156 -19.28 -18.35 -10.66
C GLY A 156 -17.89 -18.02 -11.19
N GLU A 157 -17.82 -17.27 -12.29
CA GLU A 157 -16.58 -16.93 -13.01
C GLU A 157 -15.78 -15.79 -12.34
N GLY A 158 -16.41 -15.07 -11.41
CA GLY A 158 -15.83 -13.91 -10.75
C GLY A 158 -15.93 -12.64 -11.59
N LYS A 159 -15.30 -11.59 -11.08
CA LYS A 159 -15.36 -10.22 -11.57
C LYS A 159 -14.03 -9.82 -12.19
N HIS A 160 -14.05 -9.08 -13.29
CA HIS A 160 -12.85 -8.50 -13.89
C HIS A 160 -12.76 -7.02 -13.53
N TYR A 161 -11.71 -6.65 -12.79
CA TYR A 161 -11.43 -5.27 -12.43
C TYR A 161 -10.05 -4.84 -12.93
N VAL A 162 -9.98 -3.64 -13.48
CA VAL A 162 -8.75 -2.87 -13.60
C VAL A 162 -8.73 -1.84 -12.49
N THR A 163 -7.74 -1.92 -11.60
CA THR A 163 -7.58 -0.97 -10.48
C THR A 163 -6.45 -0.01 -10.81
N ILE A 164 -6.78 1.26 -10.91
CA ILE A 164 -5.83 2.36 -11.05
C ILE A 164 -5.38 2.78 -9.65
N PHE A 165 -4.09 2.67 -9.37
CA PHE A 165 -3.51 3.12 -8.12
C PHE A 165 -2.96 4.54 -8.29
N MET A 166 -3.39 5.42 -7.40
CA MET A 166 -2.94 6.81 -7.30
C MET A 166 -2.23 6.98 -5.95
N LYS A 167 -1.43 8.04 -5.82
CA LYS A 167 -0.88 8.46 -4.52
C LYS A 167 -0.93 9.96 -4.34
N ALA A 168 -1.10 10.41 -3.10
CA ALA A 168 -1.08 11.82 -2.74
C ALA A 168 -0.86 11.99 -1.23
N SER A 169 -0.23 13.09 -0.84
CA SER A 169 -0.25 13.56 0.54
C SER A 169 -1.53 14.32 0.85
N LEU A 170 -1.84 14.46 2.14
CA LEU A 170 -2.85 15.41 2.59
C LEU A 170 -2.44 16.84 2.24
N ARG A 171 -3.41 17.62 1.78
CA ARG A 171 -3.22 19.06 1.61
C ARG A 171 -2.99 19.68 2.99
N SER A 172 -1.90 20.40 3.13
CA SER A 172 -1.60 21.11 4.38
C SER A 172 -2.58 22.27 4.57
N ASP A 173 -3.30 22.27 5.69
CA ASP A 173 -4.11 23.40 6.16
C ASP A 173 -3.48 23.95 7.46
N PRO A 174 -2.96 25.19 7.47
CA PRO A 174 -2.40 25.80 8.69
C PRO A 174 -3.41 25.87 9.85
N CYS A 175 -4.70 25.92 9.55
CA CYS A 175 -5.77 25.93 10.55
C CYS A 175 -6.12 24.53 11.07
N GLN A 176 -5.77 23.47 10.33
CA GLN A 176 -6.00 22.07 10.68
C GLN A 176 -4.76 21.21 10.32
N PRO A 177 -3.67 21.34 11.09
CA PRO A 177 -2.41 20.66 10.78
C PRO A 177 -2.50 19.12 10.86
N PHE A 178 -3.52 18.58 11.52
CA PHE A 178 -3.74 17.14 11.69
C PHE A 178 -5.14 16.73 11.23
N ALA A 179 -5.39 16.82 9.93
CA ALA A 179 -6.67 16.41 9.35
C ALA A 179 -6.92 14.91 9.62
N GLN A 180 -7.96 14.61 10.40
CA GLN A 180 -8.34 13.23 10.70
C GLN A 180 -9.43 12.73 9.74
N PRO A 181 -9.33 11.48 9.26
CA PRO A 181 -10.36 10.87 8.44
C PRO A 181 -11.67 10.74 9.24
N ARG A 182 -12.80 11.01 8.59
CA ARG A 182 -14.15 10.82 9.13
C ARG A 182 -14.84 9.70 8.38
N ILE A 183 -15.73 8.97 9.05
CA ILE A 183 -16.55 7.95 8.38
C ILE A 183 -17.71 8.66 7.69
N MET A 184 -17.52 9.04 6.42
CA MET A 184 -18.54 9.74 5.65
C MET A 184 -19.57 8.79 5.02
N GLN A 185 -19.22 7.49 4.88
CA GLN A 185 -20.07 6.44 4.31
C GLN A 185 -20.08 5.20 5.23
N PRO A 186 -20.83 5.22 6.35
CA PRO A 186 -20.78 4.16 7.37
C PRO A 186 -21.26 2.79 6.87
N ASN A 187 -22.02 2.75 5.79
CA ASN A 187 -22.47 1.52 5.13
C ASN A 187 -21.40 0.89 4.21
N LYS A 188 -20.26 1.55 3.98
CA LYS A 188 -19.17 1.04 3.14
C LYS A 188 -17.86 0.80 3.90
N CYS A 189 -17.64 1.50 5.02
CA CYS A 189 -16.41 1.44 5.81
C CYS A 189 -16.72 1.53 7.31
N LEU A 190 -16.11 0.64 8.12
CA LEU A 190 -16.24 0.66 9.59
C LEU A 190 -15.41 1.75 10.25
N GLY A 191 -14.36 2.21 9.60
CA GLY A 191 -13.38 3.10 10.21
C GLY A 191 -12.11 3.18 9.38
N TRP A 192 -11.31 4.20 9.68
CA TRP A 192 -10.07 4.53 9.00
C TRP A 192 -8.92 4.54 9.98
N PHE A 193 -7.75 4.07 9.55
CA PHE A 193 -6.54 4.05 10.36
C PHE A 193 -5.30 4.36 9.53
N TRP A 194 -4.32 5.01 10.15
CA TRP A 194 -3.03 5.34 9.53
C TRP A 194 -2.03 4.20 9.77
N ILE A 195 -1.81 3.38 8.76
CA ILE A 195 -0.96 2.19 8.85
C ILE A 195 0.43 2.48 8.27
N PRO A 196 1.52 2.10 8.97
CA PRO A 196 2.87 2.16 8.41
C PRO A 196 2.98 1.37 7.11
N MET A 197 3.64 1.93 6.09
CA MET A 197 3.78 1.26 4.79
C MET A 197 4.46 -0.12 4.90
N LYS A 198 5.41 -0.26 5.83
CA LYS A 198 6.09 -1.52 6.10
C LYS A 198 5.12 -2.61 6.60
N TYR A 199 4.21 -2.27 7.52
CA TYR A 199 3.16 -3.18 7.98
C TYR A 199 2.30 -3.70 6.82
N LEU A 200 1.92 -2.81 5.87
CA LEU A 200 1.12 -3.23 4.71
C LEU A 200 1.85 -4.21 3.80
N ARG A 201 3.16 -4.05 3.60
CA ARG A 201 3.94 -5.02 2.80
C ARG A 201 3.99 -6.37 3.49
N GLU A 202 4.31 -6.40 4.78
CA GLU A 202 4.38 -7.65 5.53
C GLU A 202 3.02 -8.35 5.61
N ALA A 203 1.93 -7.59 5.78
CA ALA A 203 0.58 -8.14 5.73
C ALA A 203 0.25 -8.73 4.34
N ALA A 204 0.70 -8.09 3.25
CA ALA A 204 0.54 -8.62 1.90
C ALA A 204 1.36 -9.91 1.69
N ASP A 205 2.60 -9.95 2.15
CA ASP A 205 3.49 -11.11 2.06
C ASP A 205 2.89 -12.31 2.82
N ARG A 206 2.46 -12.11 4.08
CA ARG A 206 1.79 -13.15 4.88
C ARG A 206 0.55 -13.69 4.18
N GLN A 207 -0.32 -12.79 3.71
CA GLN A 207 -1.53 -13.19 2.99
C GLN A 207 -1.19 -13.95 1.70
N HIS A 208 -0.21 -13.50 0.92
CA HIS A 208 0.20 -14.17 -0.31
C HIS A 208 0.77 -15.57 -0.05
N GLN A 209 1.60 -15.72 0.99
CA GLN A 209 2.15 -17.02 1.38
C GLN A 209 1.04 -18.02 1.76
N LEU A 210 0.03 -17.58 2.52
CA LEU A 210 -1.13 -18.41 2.84
C LEU A 210 -1.93 -18.81 1.59
N GLN A 211 -2.06 -17.89 0.61
CA GLN A 211 -2.72 -18.19 -0.68
C GLN A 211 -1.95 -19.25 -1.48
N LEU A 212 -0.62 -19.16 -1.51
CA LEU A 212 0.23 -20.17 -2.15
C LEU A 212 0.07 -21.54 -1.49
N LEU A 213 0.07 -21.60 -0.16
CA LEU A 213 -0.15 -22.85 0.58
C LEU A 213 -1.54 -23.44 0.30
N GLN A 214 -2.58 -22.60 0.24
CA GLN A 214 -3.93 -23.04 -0.11
C GLN A 214 -3.99 -23.59 -1.54
N HIS A 215 -3.32 -22.93 -2.48
CA HIS A 215 -3.26 -23.39 -3.88
C HIS A 215 -2.50 -24.71 -4.01
N ALA A 216 -1.36 -24.85 -3.33
CA ALA A 216 -0.59 -26.10 -3.28
C ALA A 216 -1.44 -27.24 -2.72
N ALA A 217 -2.12 -27.05 -1.59
CA ALA A 217 -3.04 -28.04 -1.03
C ALA A 217 -4.16 -28.43 -2.00
N ALA A 218 -4.77 -27.44 -2.67
CA ALA A 218 -5.82 -27.68 -3.67
C ALA A 218 -5.31 -28.49 -4.88
N SER A 219 -4.07 -28.26 -5.31
CA SER A 219 -3.45 -29.02 -6.40
C SER A 219 -3.23 -30.49 -6.06
N GLU A 220 -3.11 -30.81 -4.75
CA GLU A 220 -3.03 -32.18 -4.22
C GLU A 220 -4.39 -32.80 -3.92
N GLY A 221 -5.50 -32.14 -4.28
CA GLY A 221 -6.86 -32.57 -3.96
C GLY A 221 -7.22 -32.45 -2.47
N ARG A 222 -6.42 -31.70 -1.71
CA ARG A 222 -6.67 -31.37 -0.30
C ARG A 222 -7.34 -30.00 -0.22
N SER A 223 -8.02 -29.74 0.88
CA SER A 223 -8.48 -28.38 1.21
C SER A 223 -7.99 -28.04 2.60
N LEU A 224 -7.55 -26.79 2.79
CA LEU A 224 -7.28 -26.31 4.14
C LEU A 224 -8.61 -26.30 4.91
N PRO A 225 -8.64 -26.83 6.13
CA PRO A 225 -9.88 -26.93 6.92
C PRO A 225 -10.42 -25.57 7.38
N VAL A 226 -9.66 -24.49 7.15
CA VAL A 226 -9.87 -23.15 7.72
C VAL A 226 -9.70 -22.10 6.62
N SER A 227 -10.53 -21.04 6.64
CA SER A 227 -10.44 -19.93 5.68
C SER A 227 -9.18 -19.09 5.91
N ILE A 228 -8.73 -18.39 4.87
CA ILE A 228 -7.54 -17.52 4.97
C ILE A 228 -7.68 -16.45 6.07
N ASP A 229 -8.87 -15.88 6.23
CA ASP A 229 -9.16 -14.88 7.27
C ASP A 229 -8.89 -15.44 8.67
N LYS A 230 -9.30 -16.69 8.92
CA LYS A 230 -9.09 -17.37 10.19
C LYS A 230 -7.62 -17.77 10.40
N LEU A 231 -6.89 -18.05 9.33
CA LEU A 231 -5.45 -18.33 9.40
C LEU A 231 -4.67 -17.05 9.75
N LEU A 232 -5.00 -15.92 9.12
CA LEU A 232 -4.43 -14.62 9.43
C LEU A 232 -4.76 -14.17 10.86
N GLU A 233 -6.00 -14.37 11.31
CA GLU A 233 -6.41 -14.10 12.69
C GLU A 233 -5.67 -14.99 13.69
N ALA A 234 -5.52 -16.28 13.41
CA ALA A 234 -4.77 -17.20 14.26
C ALA A 234 -3.27 -16.85 14.31
N GLU A 235 -2.67 -16.43 13.20
CA GLU A 235 -1.28 -15.99 13.13
C GLU A 235 -1.06 -14.69 13.95
N SER A 236 -1.93 -13.70 13.78
CA SER A 236 -1.90 -12.45 14.58
C SER A 236 -2.07 -12.75 16.08
N LEU A 237 -2.99 -13.65 16.45
CA LEU A 237 -3.18 -14.05 17.84
C LEU A 237 -1.94 -14.79 18.41
N ALA A 238 -1.34 -15.69 17.62
CA ALA A 238 -0.14 -16.41 18.04
C ALA A 238 1.03 -15.45 18.27
N GLN A 239 1.22 -14.46 17.39
CA GLN A 239 2.25 -13.44 17.55
C GLN A 239 2.00 -12.59 18.80
N ALA A 240 0.77 -12.16 19.04
CA ALA A 240 0.41 -11.37 20.22
C ALA A 240 0.65 -12.13 21.54
N LEU A 241 0.45 -13.46 21.55
CA LEU A 241 0.75 -14.31 22.71
C LEU A 241 2.26 -14.44 22.93
N GLN A 242 3.03 -14.65 21.86
CA GLN A 242 4.49 -14.76 21.95
C GLN A 242 5.11 -13.46 22.47
N ASP A 243 4.64 -12.31 21.99
CA ASP A 243 5.09 -11.00 22.46
C ASP A 243 4.73 -10.76 23.94
N ALA A 244 3.62 -11.34 24.43
CA ALA A 244 3.22 -11.25 25.82
C ALA A 244 4.09 -12.11 26.75
N ASP A 245 4.50 -13.30 26.29
CA ASP A 245 5.41 -14.19 27.02
C ASP A 245 6.84 -13.61 27.09
N ASP A 246 7.32 -13.01 26.00
CA ASP A 246 8.64 -12.36 25.95
C ASP A 246 8.71 -11.07 26.79
N ALA A 247 7.56 -10.45 27.10
CA ALA A 247 7.48 -9.26 27.96
C ALA A 247 7.57 -9.56 29.47
N ASP A 248 7.56 -10.82 29.89
CA ASP A 248 7.68 -11.22 31.30
C ASP A 248 8.80 -12.25 31.55
N PRO A 249 10.08 -11.82 31.64
CA PRO A 249 11.18 -12.73 31.96
C PRO A 249 11.28 -13.05 33.47
N SER A 250 10.21 -12.91 34.27
CA SER A 250 10.31 -13.10 35.72
C SER A 250 9.12 -13.71 36.44
N VAL A 251 8.73 -14.96 36.15
CA VAL A 251 8.24 -15.86 37.22
C VAL A 251 8.57 -17.32 36.91
N SER A 252 9.69 -17.81 37.45
CA SER A 252 9.82 -19.23 37.77
C SER A 252 9.50 -19.43 39.25
N ILE A 253 8.60 -20.39 39.50
CA ILE A 253 8.30 -21.10 40.76
C ILE A 253 7.07 -20.65 41.59
N ARG A 254 6.12 -21.60 41.63
CA ARG A 254 5.08 -21.94 42.64
C ARG A 254 3.75 -21.20 42.68
N ALA A 255 2.67 -21.99 42.58
CA ALA A 255 1.33 -21.64 43.08
C ALA A 255 1.40 -21.24 44.56
N PRO A 256 0.65 -20.19 44.97
CA PRO A 256 -0.58 -20.44 45.73
C PRO A 256 -1.74 -19.42 45.53
N THR A 257 -2.94 -19.93 45.80
CA THR A 257 -4.14 -19.34 46.43
C THR A 257 -4.57 -17.86 46.20
N MET A 258 -5.83 -17.73 45.80
CA MET A 258 -6.78 -16.59 45.82
C MET A 258 -6.42 -15.38 46.71
N SER A 259 -6.52 -14.17 46.14
CA SER A 259 -7.20 -12.98 46.72
C SER A 259 -7.23 -11.82 45.73
N ALA A 260 -8.38 -11.17 45.61
CA ALA A 260 -8.65 -10.03 44.76
C ALA A 260 -7.97 -8.74 45.26
N SER A 261 -7.54 -7.87 44.34
CA SER A 261 -7.53 -6.41 44.51
C SER A 261 -7.35 -5.70 43.17
N LEU A 262 -8.36 -4.89 42.84
CA LEU A 262 -8.32 -3.83 41.83
C LEU A 262 -7.15 -2.89 42.08
N LEU A 263 -6.34 -2.60 41.07
CA LEU A 263 -5.62 -1.33 40.96
C LEU A 263 -5.27 -1.05 39.49
N ASN A 264 -5.73 0.10 39.05
CA ASN A 264 -5.51 0.76 37.78
C ASN A 264 -3.99 0.88 37.52
N ARG A 265 -3.47 0.29 36.44
CA ARG A 265 -2.06 0.44 36.05
C ARG A 265 -1.95 0.71 34.56
N THR A 266 -1.69 1.96 34.22
CA THR A 266 -1.19 2.41 32.92
C THR A 266 0.05 1.60 32.56
N ARG A 267 -0.08 0.73 31.55
CA ARG A 267 0.97 -0.20 31.11
C ARG A 267 1.89 0.52 30.12
N ARG A 268 3.16 0.70 30.48
CA ARG A 268 4.25 1.01 29.53
C ARG A 268 4.70 -0.32 28.90
N PRO A 269 4.85 -0.42 27.57
CA PRO A 269 5.54 -1.55 26.98
C PRO A 269 7.05 -1.34 27.07
N SER A 270 7.75 -2.29 27.68
CA SER A 270 9.21 -2.43 27.61
C SER A 270 9.56 -3.33 26.43
N SER A 271 10.50 -2.86 25.63
CA SER A 271 10.97 -3.47 24.39
C SER A 271 11.90 -4.65 24.64
N SER A 272 11.52 -5.83 24.16
CA SER A 272 12.44 -6.92 23.85
C SER A 272 11.85 -7.78 22.74
N ALA A 273 11.90 -7.28 21.50
CA ALA A 273 11.64 -8.07 20.31
C ALA A 273 12.84 -8.99 20.05
N LEU A 274 12.63 -10.30 20.16
CA LEU A 274 13.59 -11.29 19.70
C LEU A 274 13.69 -11.27 18.18
N GLN A 275 14.93 -11.39 17.73
CA GLN A 275 15.39 -11.25 16.37
C GLN A 275 14.87 -12.37 15.47
N ASN A 276 14.04 -12.03 14.49
CA ASN A 276 14.01 -12.79 13.25
C ASN A 276 15.14 -12.27 12.36
N ASN A 277 16.10 -13.17 12.10
CA ASN A 277 17.20 -12.99 11.18
C ASN A 277 16.65 -12.84 9.75
N ASP A 278 16.42 -11.60 9.32
CA ASP A 278 16.51 -11.22 7.92
C ASP A 278 17.35 -9.95 7.80
N ALA A 279 18.30 -10.01 6.88
CA ALA A 279 19.42 -9.08 6.75
C ALA A 279 18.97 -7.71 6.21
N SER A 280 18.48 -6.84 7.09
CA SER A 280 18.70 -5.39 7.04
C SER A 280 18.43 -4.79 8.43
N GLY A 281 19.50 -4.50 9.16
CA GLY A 281 19.43 -3.97 10.52
C GLY A 281 18.89 -2.54 10.54
N TYR A 282 17.57 -2.39 10.66
CA TYR A 282 16.91 -1.15 11.07
C TYR A 282 16.17 -1.42 12.38
N ALA A 283 16.72 -0.94 13.50
CA ALA A 283 16.05 -1.05 14.78
C ALA A 283 14.79 -0.17 14.76
N MET A 284 13.62 -0.80 14.88
CA MET A 284 12.32 -0.12 14.89
C MET A 284 12.27 0.89 16.03
N SER A 285 11.89 2.14 15.75
CA SER A 285 11.78 3.16 16.78
C SER A 285 10.61 2.88 17.73
N ALA A 286 10.63 3.39 18.97
CA ALA A 286 9.53 3.19 19.92
C ALA A 286 8.19 3.74 19.39
N HIS A 287 8.21 4.85 18.64
CA HIS A 287 7.01 5.42 18.02
C HIS A 287 6.51 4.53 16.87
N GLU A 288 7.41 3.94 16.09
CA GLU A 288 7.06 3.00 15.01
C GLU A 288 6.46 1.70 15.58
N ALA A 289 7.01 1.20 16.69
CA ALA A 289 6.49 0.02 17.40
C ALA A 289 5.04 0.23 17.89
N VAL A 290 4.74 1.41 18.44
CA VAL A 290 3.37 1.75 18.85
C VAL A 290 2.44 1.80 17.64
N ALA A 291 2.85 2.47 16.56
CA ALA A 291 2.04 2.55 15.34
C ALA A 291 1.76 1.17 14.72
N TRP A 292 2.72 0.25 14.82
CA TRP A 292 2.54 -1.14 14.43
C TRP A 292 1.52 -1.88 15.29
N ALA A 293 1.63 -1.77 16.61
CA ALA A 293 0.69 -2.41 17.53
C ALA A 293 -0.76 -1.91 17.33
N GLU A 294 -0.93 -0.60 17.13
CA GLU A 294 -2.24 -0.03 16.84
C GLU A 294 -2.79 -0.47 15.46
N ALA A 295 -1.91 -0.60 14.45
CA ALA A 295 -2.31 -1.13 13.14
C ALA A 295 -2.79 -2.58 13.25
N ASP A 296 -2.15 -3.41 14.07
CA ASP A 296 -2.56 -4.79 14.30
C ASP A 296 -3.91 -4.89 15.02
N ASP A 297 -4.11 -4.09 16.07
CA ASP A 297 -5.39 -4.01 16.79
C ASP A 297 -6.54 -3.48 15.90
N PHE A 298 -6.24 -2.60 14.95
CA PHE A 298 -7.22 -2.15 13.96
C PHE A 298 -7.54 -3.26 12.95
N ALA A 299 -6.52 -3.96 12.44
CA ALA A 299 -6.68 -5.04 11.48
C ALA A 299 -7.49 -6.20 12.06
N ARG A 300 -7.11 -6.68 13.25
CA ARG A 300 -7.62 -7.91 13.90
C ARG A 300 -7.64 -9.09 12.92
N GLY A 301 -6.50 -9.36 12.29
CA GLY A 301 -6.37 -10.43 11.30
C GLY A 301 -7.17 -10.23 10.00
N ALA A 302 -7.76 -9.05 9.78
CA ALA A 302 -8.47 -8.78 8.53
C ALA A 302 -7.53 -8.86 7.34
N PRO A 303 -7.88 -9.63 6.28
CA PRO A 303 -7.07 -9.69 5.07
C PRO A 303 -7.03 -8.33 4.38
N LEU A 304 -5.96 -8.06 3.63
CA LEU A 304 -5.92 -6.99 2.66
C LEU A 304 -6.83 -7.32 1.47
N PHE A 305 -7.43 -6.29 0.90
CA PHE A 305 -8.20 -6.39 -0.33
C PHE A 305 -7.30 -6.87 -1.47
N GLN A 306 -7.73 -7.90 -2.22
CA GLN A 306 -6.85 -8.63 -3.13
C GLN A 306 -6.08 -7.75 -4.13
N PRO A 307 -6.68 -6.72 -4.74
CA PRO A 307 -5.93 -5.84 -5.62
C PRO A 307 -4.73 -5.16 -4.96
N LEU A 308 -4.83 -4.82 -3.66
CA LEU A 308 -3.72 -4.24 -2.92
C LEU A 308 -2.62 -5.28 -2.67
N VAL A 309 -2.97 -6.54 -2.39
CA VAL A 309 -1.99 -7.62 -2.21
C VAL A 309 -1.18 -7.80 -3.48
N ASN A 310 -1.84 -8.04 -4.62
CA ASN A 310 -1.11 -8.29 -5.87
C ASN A 310 -0.20 -7.09 -6.21
N LEU A 311 -0.62 -5.86 -5.93
CA LEU A 311 0.18 -4.67 -6.24
C LEU A 311 1.49 -4.69 -5.46
N LEU A 312 1.42 -4.98 -4.17
CA LEU A 312 2.57 -4.96 -3.28
C LEU A 312 3.53 -6.12 -3.56
N ILE A 313 2.99 -7.27 -3.96
CA ILE A 313 3.78 -8.46 -4.34
C ILE A 313 4.43 -8.30 -5.72
N ASP A 314 3.67 -7.85 -6.72
CA ASP A 314 4.16 -7.72 -8.11
C ASP A 314 5.13 -6.53 -8.26
N HIS A 315 5.06 -5.55 -7.35
CA HIS A 315 5.92 -4.36 -7.35
C HIS A 315 6.58 -4.11 -5.99
N PRO A 316 7.54 -4.96 -5.56
CA PRO A 316 8.18 -4.86 -4.26
C PRO A 316 9.00 -3.55 -4.09
N THR A 317 9.49 -3.00 -5.21
CA THR A 317 10.28 -1.75 -5.24
C THR A 317 9.43 -0.49 -5.41
N LEU A 318 8.09 -0.61 -5.46
CA LEU A 318 7.19 0.52 -5.69
C LEU A 318 7.30 1.55 -4.58
N GLN A 319 7.80 2.75 -4.88
CA GLN A 319 7.91 3.83 -3.90
C GLN A 319 6.57 4.56 -3.75
N VAL A 320 5.83 4.18 -2.71
CA VAL A 320 4.60 4.86 -2.30
C VAL A 320 4.94 6.14 -1.55
N VAL A 321 5.75 6.00 -0.50
CA VAL A 321 6.22 7.06 0.41
C VAL A 321 7.67 7.38 0.12
#